data_AF-A0A1J1CYE7-F1
#
_entry.id   AF-A0A1J1CYE7-F1
#
_cell.length_a   1.000
_cell.length_b   1.000
_cell.length_c   1.000
_cell.angle_alpha   90.00
_cell.angle_beta   90.00
_cell.angle_gamma   90.00
#
_symmetry.space_group_name_H-M   'P 1'
#
loop_
_entity.id
_entity.type
_entity.pdbx_description
1 polymer ?
#
loop_
_entity_poly.entity_id
_entity_poly.type
_entity_poly.pdbx_seq_one_letter_code
_entity_poly.pdbx_strand_id
1 'polypeptide(L)'
;MGPTKYVIIAVVIIIICVILGLYVVDKKAKEKLSEASKEARRLKEEAERDAEAKKKEAILEAKEEAHKLRAEVERENRERRNEVQRLERRIIQKEEALDKKSEALENKEEALNKKQQKIEDVETHMEELHEKQRTELERISGLTTEQAKEFLLEQVRKEVKHETAVMIKEIETKAKEEADKRAREVITYAIQRCAADHVAETTVHVVNLPNDEMKGRIIGREGRNIRTLETLTGVDLIIDDTPEAVILSGFDPIRREVARIALEKLIVDGRIHPARIEEMVEKAKKEVEVSIKEEGEQATFETGIHGLHIELTRLLGRLKYRTSYGQNVLKHSIEVSYLAGLMASELGIDPTLAKRVGLLHDIGKAVDHEVEGPHAIIGSEIAKKYRESALVVNAIGAHHGDMEPQSLEAILVQAADAISAARPGARRETLEAYIKRLEKLEEIANECEGVEKSYAIQAGREIRIMVKPEVLDDTGCIEMARNVVKQIESELEYPGQIKVNVIRETRAIEYAK
;
A
#
# COMPACT_ATOMS: atom_id res chain seq x y z
N MET A 1 16.21 117.61 -5.57
CA MET A 1 16.11 116.82 -6.83
C MET A 1 14.65 116.78 -7.24
N GLY A 2 14.34 117.04 -8.52
CA GLY A 2 12.95 117.03 -9.00
C GLY A 2 12.32 115.62 -9.01
N PRO A 3 10.98 115.50 -8.92
CA PRO A 3 10.25 114.22 -8.84
C PRO A 3 10.55 113.26 -9.99
N THR A 4 10.94 113.78 -11.16
CA THR A 4 11.32 112.99 -12.35
C THR A 4 12.55 112.11 -12.15
N LYS A 5 13.51 112.49 -11.29
CA LYS A 5 14.71 111.68 -11.03
C LYS A 5 14.39 110.41 -10.22
N TYR A 6 13.43 110.49 -9.30
CA TYR A 6 13.01 109.34 -8.49
C TYR A 6 12.26 108.29 -9.32
N VAL A 7 11.46 108.73 -10.31
CA VAL A 7 10.76 107.83 -11.23
C VAL A 7 11.74 107.04 -12.10
N ILE A 8 12.78 107.69 -12.63
CA ILE A 8 13.80 107.01 -13.45
C ILE A 8 14.57 105.97 -12.63
N ILE A 9 14.95 106.29 -11.39
CA ILE A 9 15.63 105.35 -10.49
C ILE A 9 14.74 104.15 -10.17
N ALA A 10 13.44 104.38 -9.89
CA ALA A 10 12.50 103.30 -9.62
C ALA A 10 12.32 102.35 -10.82
N VAL A 11 12.23 102.89 -12.05
CA VAL A 11 12.13 102.08 -13.28
C VAL A 11 13.40 101.25 -13.51
N VAL A 12 14.59 101.82 -13.29
CA VAL A 12 15.85 101.09 -13.42
C VAL A 12 15.95 99.95 -12.39
N ILE A 13 15.54 100.19 -11.14
CA ILE A 13 15.51 99.15 -10.10
C ILE A 13 14.54 98.02 -10.49
N ILE A 14 13.34 98.35 -11.00
CA ILE A 14 12.37 97.35 -11.46
C ILE A 14 12.95 96.51 -12.60
N ILE A 15 13.60 97.14 -13.58
CA ILE A 15 14.24 96.43 -14.70
C ILE A 15 15.35 95.49 -14.18
N ILE A 16 16.18 95.95 -13.24
CA ILE A 16 17.23 95.11 -12.63
C ILE A 16 16.61 93.93 -11.87
N CYS A 17 15.55 94.16 -11.09
CA CYS A 17 14.84 93.09 -10.38
C CYS A 17 14.19 92.07 -11.32
N VAL A 18 13.63 92.52 -12.44
CA VAL A 18 13.06 91.62 -13.48
C VAL A 18 14.16 90.80 -14.14
N ILE A 19 15.29 91.41 -14.51
CA ILE A 19 16.43 90.70 -15.10
C ILE A 19 17.01 89.68 -14.12
N LEU A 20 17.19 90.04 -12.85
CA LEU A 20 17.63 89.10 -11.81
C LEU A 20 16.61 87.97 -11.60
N GLY A 21 15.31 88.29 -11.60
CA GLY A 21 14.24 87.31 -11.47
C GLY A 21 14.25 86.30 -12.62
N LEU A 22 14.35 86.76 -13.86
CA LEU A 22 14.48 85.91 -15.04
C LEU A 22 15.73 85.04 -15.01
N TYR A 23 16.88 85.59 -14.57
CA TYR A 23 18.11 84.84 -14.42
C TYR A 23 18.02 83.73 -13.35
N VAL A 24 17.39 84.00 -12.20
CA VAL A 24 17.17 82.99 -11.15
C VAL A 24 16.21 81.90 -11.61
N VAL A 25 15.16 82.25 -12.37
CA VAL A 25 14.21 81.28 -12.93
C VAL A 25 14.89 80.39 -13.97
N ASP A 26 15.68 80.95 -14.89
CA ASP A 26 16.44 80.19 -15.89
C ASP A 26 17.46 79.25 -15.23
N LYS A 27 18.18 79.73 -14.20
CA LYS A 27 19.11 78.90 -13.44
C LYS A 27 18.42 77.72 -12.74
N LYS A 28 17.31 77.97 -12.03
CA LYS A 28 16.52 76.91 -11.37
C LYS A 28 15.90 75.94 -12.37
N ALA A 29 15.47 76.41 -13.54
CA ALA A 29 14.96 75.55 -14.62
C ALA A 29 16.06 74.63 -15.16
N LYS A 30 17.28 75.15 -15.38
CA LYS A 30 18.45 74.35 -15.80
C LYS A 30 18.88 73.34 -14.74
N GLU A 31 18.87 73.71 -13.46
CA GLU A 31 19.16 72.80 -12.35
C GLU A 31 18.14 71.66 -12.28
N LYS A 32 16.84 71.97 -12.32
CA LYS A 32 15.78 70.94 -12.36
C LYS A 32 15.88 70.04 -13.60
N LEU A 33 16.19 70.60 -14.77
CA LEU A 33 16.36 69.82 -16.00
C LEU A 33 17.57 68.88 -15.89
N SER A 34 18.66 69.33 -15.28
CA SER A 34 19.86 68.53 -15.02
C SER A 34 19.59 67.40 -14.03
N GLU A 35 18.87 67.68 -12.93
CA GLU A 35 18.44 66.66 -11.97
C GLU A 35 17.51 65.64 -12.60
N ALA A 36 16.49 66.07 -13.35
CA ALA A 36 15.59 65.18 -14.06
C ALA A 36 16.33 64.32 -15.10
N SER A 37 17.32 64.88 -15.80
CA SER A 37 18.15 64.14 -16.76
C SER A 37 19.05 63.11 -16.07
N LYS A 38 19.61 63.44 -14.90
CA LYS A 38 20.40 62.51 -14.09
C LYS A 38 19.54 61.36 -13.55
N GLU A 39 18.35 61.67 -13.05
CA GLU A 39 17.43 60.65 -12.53
C GLU A 39 16.91 59.75 -13.65
N ALA A 40 16.56 60.31 -14.81
CA ALA A 40 16.17 59.53 -15.99
C ALA A 40 17.30 58.60 -16.47
N ARG A 41 18.55 59.07 -16.43
CA ARG A 41 19.72 58.24 -16.75
C ARG A 41 19.92 57.13 -15.72
N ARG A 42 19.77 57.43 -14.42
CA ARG A 42 19.88 56.43 -13.35
C ARG A 42 18.82 55.35 -13.50
N LEU A 43 17.56 55.74 -13.72
CA LEU A 43 16.44 54.82 -13.94
C LEU A 43 16.66 53.94 -15.16
N LYS A 44 17.23 54.50 -16.25
CA LYS A 44 17.58 53.72 -17.43
C LYS A 44 18.68 52.69 -17.13
N GLU A 45 19.75 53.10 -16.46
CA GLU A 45 20.87 52.22 -16.08
C GLU A 45 20.44 51.14 -15.06
N GLU A 46 19.45 51.42 -14.23
CA GLU A 46 18.83 50.47 -13.29
C GLU A 46 17.95 49.48 -14.04
N ALA A 47 17.07 49.95 -14.93
CA ALA A 47 16.23 49.11 -15.78
C ALA A 47 17.05 48.19 -16.71
N GLU A 48 18.17 48.67 -17.25
CA GLU A 48 19.09 47.85 -18.06
C GLU A 48 19.74 46.75 -17.22
N ARG A 49 20.17 47.05 -16.00
CA ARG A 49 20.74 46.06 -15.07
C ARG A 49 19.71 45.02 -14.64
N ASP A 50 18.49 45.44 -14.32
CA ASP A 50 17.40 44.53 -13.94
C ASP A 50 17.00 43.63 -15.11
N ALA A 51 16.95 44.16 -16.33
CA ALA A 51 16.69 43.37 -17.53
C ALA A 51 17.79 42.34 -17.79
N GLU A 52 19.07 42.71 -17.58
CA GLU A 52 20.18 41.78 -17.73
C GLU A 52 20.17 40.69 -16.65
N ALA A 53 19.81 41.05 -15.41
CA ALA A 53 19.64 40.10 -14.30
C ALA A 53 18.53 39.09 -14.59
N LYS A 54 17.33 39.56 -14.97
CA LYS A 54 16.20 38.69 -15.36
C LYS A 54 16.53 37.79 -16.54
N LYS A 55 17.27 38.29 -17.52
CA LYS A 55 17.73 37.48 -18.66
C LYS A 55 18.66 36.36 -18.20
N LYS A 56 19.61 36.66 -17.30
CA LYS A 56 20.53 35.64 -16.75
C LYS A 56 19.79 34.59 -15.92
N GLU A 57 18.84 35.02 -15.10
CA GLU A 57 17.96 34.15 -14.31
C GLU A 57 17.16 33.21 -15.21
N ALA A 58 16.44 33.74 -16.21
CA ALA A 58 15.67 32.91 -17.16
C ALA A 58 16.54 31.90 -17.93
N ILE A 59 17.78 32.28 -18.29
CA ILE A 59 18.73 31.35 -18.94
C ILE A 59 19.19 30.26 -17.95
N LEU A 60 19.36 30.59 -16.67
CA LEU A 60 19.76 29.64 -15.64
C LEU A 60 18.64 28.62 -15.39
N GLU A 61 17.41 29.10 -15.23
CA GLU A 61 16.21 28.26 -15.06
C GLU A 61 16.03 27.31 -16.24
N ALA A 62 16.11 27.82 -17.48
CA ALA A 62 16.01 27.00 -18.68
C ALA A 62 17.12 25.93 -18.76
N LYS A 63 18.33 26.24 -18.29
CA LYS A 63 19.42 25.24 -18.21
C LYS A 63 19.16 24.19 -17.14
N GLU A 64 18.64 24.58 -15.99
CA GLU A 64 18.31 23.66 -14.91
C GLU A 64 17.18 22.70 -15.33
N GLU A 65 16.16 23.23 -15.99
CA GLU A 65 15.04 22.44 -16.54
C GLU A 65 15.52 21.48 -17.63
N ALA A 66 16.38 21.94 -18.54
CA ALA A 66 16.99 21.08 -19.56
C ALA A 66 17.85 19.95 -18.93
N HIS A 67 18.56 20.23 -17.83
CA HIS A 67 19.31 19.22 -17.09
C HIS A 67 18.40 18.21 -16.38
N LYS A 68 17.31 18.68 -15.77
CA LYS A 68 16.30 17.80 -15.13
C LYS A 68 15.66 16.88 -16.16
N LEU A 69 15.21 17.42 -17.29
CA LEU A 69 14.62 16.65 -18.38
C LEU A 69 15.59 15.59 -18.92
N ARG A 70 16.87 15.95 -19.10
CA ARG A 70 17.89 15.01 -19.55
C ARG A 70 18.13 13.88 -18.54
N ALA A 71 18.20 14.20 -17.25
CA ALA A 71 18.36 13.20 -16.20
C ALA A 71 17.17 12.24 -16.12
N GLU A 72 15.95 12.75 -16.33
CA GLU A 72 14.73 11.94 -16.37
C GLU A 72 14.72 10.98 -17.57
N VAL A 73 15.07 11.48 -18.76
CA VAL A 73 15.19 10.65 -19.98
C VAL A 73 16.29 9.59 -19.85
N GLU A 74 17.42 9.91 -19.22
CA GLU A 74 18.49 8.94 -18.96
C GLU A 74 18.04 7.86 -17.97
N ARG A 75 17.26 8.24 -16.94
CA ARG A 75 16.66 7.29 -16.00
C ARG A 75 15.65 6.36 -16.68
N GLU A 76 14.72 6.92 -17.47
CA GLU A 76 13.72 6.14 -18.20
C GLU A 76 14.37 5.17 -19.18
N ASN A 77 15.39 5.61 -19.93
CA ASN A 77 16.15 4.72 -20.82
C ASN A 77 16.84 3.59 -20.07
N ARG A 78 17.39 3.87 -18.88
CA ARG A 78 18.04 2.85 -18.05
C ARG A 78 17.03 1.83 -17.53
N GLU A 79 15.87 2.27 -17.09
CA GLU A 79 14.77 1.39 -16.64
C GLU A 79 14.26 0.51 -17.79
N ARG A 80 14.00 1.10 -18.96
CA ARG A 80 13.57 0.39 -20.16
C ARG A 80 14.61 -0.63 -20.63
N ARG A 81 15.90 -0.30 -20.56
CA ARG A 81 16.99 -1.24 -20.88
C ARG A 81 17.07 -2.41 -19.91
N ASN A 82 16.84 -2.16 -18.61
CA ASN A 82 16.79 -3.22 -17.60
C ASN A 82 15.58 -4.14 -17.80
N GLU A 83 14.42 -3.59 -18.18
CA GLU A 83 13.22 -4.36 -18.49
C GLU A 83 13.44 -5.27 -19.69
N VAL A 84 14.01 -4.75 -20.78
CA VAL A 84 14.37 -5.53 -21.97
C VAL A 84 15.30 -6.69 -21.61
N GLN A 85 16.34 -6.44 -20.80
CA GLN A 85 17.25 -7.51 -20.35
C GLN A 85 16.56 -8.58 -19.49
N ARG A 86 15.55 -8.21 -18.69
CA ARG A 86 14.75 -9.19 -17.92
C ARG A 86 13.88 -10.03 -18.84
N LEU A 87 13.27 -9.41 -19.85
CA LEU A 87 12.46 -10.12 -20.84
C LEU A 87 13.31 -11.08 -21.67
N GLU A 88 14.50 -10.66 -22.12
CA GLU A 88 15.46 -11.53 -22.83
C GLU A 88 15.84 -12.75 -22.01
N ARG A 89 16.22 -12.57 -20.73
CA ARG A 89 16.56 -13.71 -19.85
C ARG A 89 15.38 -14.68 -19.69
N ARG A 90 14.16 -14.16 -19.58
CA ARG A 90 12.94 -14.99 -19.46
C ARG A 90 12.65 -15.76 -20.75
N ILE A 91 12.92 -15.17 -21.91
CA ILE A 91 12.76 -15.84 -23.21
C ILE A 91 13.78 -16.98 -23.33
N ILE A 92 15.05 -16.73 -23.02
CA ILE A 92 16.11 -17.75 -23.07
C ILE A 92 15.76 -18.93 -22.14
N GLN A 93 15.30 -18.67 -20.92
CA GLN A 93 14.87 -19.73 -20.00
C GLN A 93 13.69 -20.55 -20.53
N LYS A 94 12.75 -19.91 -21.24
CA LYS A 94 11.63 -20.63 -21.88
C LYS A 94 12.10 -21.46 -23.06
N GLU A 95 13.05 -20.97 -23.83
CA GLU A 95 13.65 -21.68 -24.97
C GLU A 95 14.39 -22.93 -24.49
N GLU A 96 15.25 -22.81 -23.47
CA GLU A 96 15.92 -23.96 -22.84
C GLU A 96 14.95 -24.99 -22.26
N ALA A 97 13.83 -24.54 -21.68
CA ALA A 97 12.80 -25.43 -21.16
C ALA A 97 12.02 -26.14 -22.27
N LEU A 98 11.80 -25.47 -23.40
CA LEU A 98 11.17 -26.07 -24.59
C LEU A 98 12.08 -27.12 -25.22
N ASP A 99 13.38 -26.83 -25.36
CA ASP A 99 14.35 -27.79 -25.89
C ASP A 99 14.40 -29.07 -25.05
N LYS A 100 14.50 -28.94 -23.71
CA LYS A 100 14.44 -30.11 -22.80
C LYS A 100 13.14 -30.90 -22.94
N LYS A 101 12.02 -30.21 -23.15
CA LYS A 101 10.73 -30.88 -23.34
C LYS A 101 10.66 -31.59 -24.68
N SER A 102 11.28 -31.02 -25.71
CA SER A 102 11.38 -31.62 -27.05
C SER A 102 12.24 -32.89 -27.00
N GLU A 103 13.41 -32.85 -26.36
CA GLU A 103 14.26 -34.03 -26.14
C GLU A 103 13.52 -35.11 -25.32
N ALA A 104 12.77 -34.72 -24.28
CA ALA A 104 11.99 -35.67 -23.50
C ALA A 104 10.86 -36.32 -24.32
N LEU A 105 10.25 -35.59 -25.25
CA LEU A 105 9.24 -36.11 -26.16
C LEU A 105 9.85 -37.09 -27.16
N GLU A 106 10.97 -36.75 -27.79
CA GLU A 106 11.69 -37.66 -28.71
C GLU A 106 12.08 -38.97 -28.00
N ASN A 107 12.65 -38.90 -26.80
CA ASN A 107 12.99 -40.08 -26.02
C ASN A 107 11.76 -40.95 -25.71
N LYS A 108 10.62 -40.31 -25.42
CA LYS A 108 9.36 -41.01 -25.14
C LYS A 108 8.78 -41.65 -26.41
N GLU A 109 8.88 -40.98 -27.54
CA GLU A 109 8.47 -41.50 -28.85
C GLU A 109 9.31 -42.70 -29.26
N GLU A 110 10.63 -42.64 -29.03
CA GLU A 110 11.53 -43.77 -29.29
C GLU A 110 11.22 -44.97 -28.36
N ALA A 111 10.93 -44.71 -27.08
CA ALA A 111 10.51 -45.74 -26.13
C ALA A 111 9.15 -46.35 -26.50
N LEU A 112 8.21 -45.55 -27.00
CA LEU A 112 6.91 -46.02 -27.49
C LEU A 112 7.07 -46.88 -28.73
N ASN A 113 7.89 -46.47 -29.70
CA ASN A 113 8.20 -47.29 -30.88
C ASN A 113 8.83 -48.64 -30.51
N LYS A 114 9.76 -48.66 -29.55
CA LYS A 114 10.33 -49.92 -29.03
C LYS A 114 9.29 -50.81 -28.35
N LYS A 115 8.32 -50.21 -27.63
CA LYS A 115 7.20 -50.96 -27.06
C LYS A 115 6.25 -51.47 -28.13
N GLN A 116 5.95 -50.66 -29.16
CA GLN A 116 5.10 -51.04 -30.28
C GLN A 116 5.66 -52.26 -31.00
N GLN A 117 6.96 -52.25 -31.32
CA GLN A 117 7.65 -53.42 -31.91
C GLN A 117 7.57 -54.65 -31.00
N LYS A 118 7.78 -54.49 -29.70
CA LYS A 118 7.63 -55.61 -28.76
C LYS A 118 6.20 -56.14 -28.71
N ILE A 119 5.20 -55.28 -28.83
CA ILE A 119 3.80 -55.70 -28.87
C ILE A 119 3.53 -56.48 -30.16
N GLU A 120 3.99 -55.99 -31.31
CA GLU A 120 3.87 -56.71 -32.58
C GLU A 120 4.56 -58.09 -32.54
N ASP A 121 5.76 -58.16 -31.95
CA ASP A 121 6.48 -59.42 -31.73
C ASP A 121 5.70 -60.37 -30.81
N VAL A 122 5.09 -59.84 -29.74
CA VAL A 122 4.28 -60.64 -28.80
C VAL A 122 2.97 -61.08 -29.45
N GLU A 123 2.33 -60.24 -30.25
CA GLU A 123 1.11 -60.57 -30.99
C GLU A 123 1.37 -61.70 -31.99
N THR A 124 2.44 -61.61 -32.78
CA THR A 124 2.85 -62.71 -33.69
C THR A 124 3.17 -63.98 -32.91
N HIS A 125 3.88 -63.88 -31.78
CA HIS A 125 4.14 -65.05 -30.93
C HIS A 125 2.87 -65.62 -30.31
N MET A 126 1.91 -64.78 -29.92
CA MET A 126 0.59 -65.17 -29.41
C MET A 126 -0.20 -65.89 -30.48
N GLU A 127 -0.24 -65.39 -31.71
CA GLU A 127 -0.90 -66.06 -32.83
C GLU A 127 -0.32 -67.46 -33.07
N GLU A 128 1.01 -67.58 -33.11
CA GLU A 128 1.69 -68.89 -33.20
C GLU A 128 1.35 -69.80 -32.00
N LEU A 129 1.31 -69.25 -30.79
CA LEU A 129 1.00 -69.99 -29.57
C LEU A 129 -0.47 -70.42 -29.56
N HIS A 130 -1.38 -69.58 -30.04
CA HIS A 130 -2.81 -69.82 -30.12
C HIS A 130 -3.12 -70.90 -31.17
N GLU A 131 -2.36 -70.92 -32.27
CA GLU A 131 -2.43 -71.96 -33.29
C GLU A 131 -1.91 -73.31 -32.74
N LYS A 132 -0.78 -73.29 -32.01
CA LYS A 132 -0.27 -74.46 -31.26
C LYS A 132 -1.25 -74.94 -30.19
N GLN A 133 -1.84 -74.03 -29.41
CA GLN A 133 -2.85 -74.35 -28.41
C GLN A 133 -4.11 -74.90 -29.04
N ARG A 134 -4.56 -74.37 -30.18
CA ARG A 134 -5.71 -74.91 -30.91
C ARG A 134 -5.43 -76.33 -31.38
N THR A 135 -4.24 -76.59 -31.92
CA THR A 135 -3.82 -77.94 -32.34
C THR A 135 -3.75 -78.88 -31.13
N GLU A 136 -3.33 -78.38 -29.97
CA GLU A 136 -3.17 -79.15 -28.75
C GLU A 136 -4.48 -79.31 -27.97
N LEU A 137 -5.44 -78.39 -28.10
CA LEU A 137 -6.81 -78.49 -27.63
C LEU A 137 -7.64 -79.42 -28.51
N GLU A 138 -7.38 -79.45 -29.83
CA GLU A 138 -7.83 -80.51 -30.74
C GLU A 138 -7.26 -81.88 -30.31
N ARG A 139 -6.07 -81.91 -29.70
CA ARG A 139 -5.44 -83.11 -29.12
C ARG A 139 -5.95 -83.49 -27.72
N ILE A 140 -6.35 -82.50 -26.90
CA ILE A 140 -6.68 -82.64 -25.47
C ILE A 140 -8.18 -82.41 -25.21
N SER A 141 -9.07 -82.62 -26.20
CA SER A 141 -10.52 -82.48 -25.97
C SER A 141 -11.06 -83.53 -25.00
N GLY A 142 -10.96 -83.23 -23.71
CA GLY A 142 -11.64 -83.86 -22.58
C GLY A 142 -12.27 -82.84 -21.63
N LEU A 143 -12.24 -81.54 -21.98
CA LEU A 143 -13.01 -80.48 -21.31
C LEU A 143 -14.11 -79.99 -22.25
N THR A 144 -15.29 -79.70 -21.68
CA THR A 144 -16.41 -79.14 -22.45
C THR A 144 -16.17 -77.66 -22.72
N THR A 145 -16.55 -77.19 -23.92
CA THR A 145 -16.32 -75.82 -24.41
C THR A 145 -16.81 -74.74 -23.44
N GLU A 146 -17.87 -75.02 -22.67
CA GLU A 146 -18.42 -74.05 -21.73
C GLU A 146 -17.59 -73.85 -20.46
N GLN A 147 -16.92 -74.89 -19.95
CA GLN A 147 -16.11 -74.76 -18.75
C GLN A 147 -14.84 -73.93 -18.99
N ALA A 148 -14.27 -74.01 -20.19
CA ALA A 148 -13.12 -73.19 -20.59
C ALA A 148 -13.51 -71.71 -20.76
N LYS A 149 -14.68 -71.45 -21.35
CA LYS A 149 -15.20 -70.10 -21.57
C LYS A 149 -15.49 -69.38 -20.25
N GLU A 150 -16.06 -70.10 -19.27
CA GLU A 150 -16.41 -69.54 -17.97
C GLU A 150 -15.18 -69.14 -17.15
N PHE A 151 -14.13 -69.97 -17.15
CA PHE A 151 -12.86 -69.66 -16.51
C PHE A 151 -12.15 -68.44 -17.14
N LEU A 152 -12.14 -68.36 -18.47
CA LEU A 152 -11.54 -67.24 -19.20
C LEU A 152 -12.28 -65.92 -18.90
N LEU A 153 -13.61 -65.95 -18.88
CA LEU A 153 -14.45 -64.80 -18.56
C LEU A 153 -14.30 -64.32 -17.11
N GLU A 154 -13.92 -65.19 -16.18
CA GLU A 154 -13.68 -64.81 -14.79
C GLU A 154 -12.32 -64.15 -14.58
N GLN A 155 -11.27 -64.59 -15.29
CA GLN A 155 -9.98 -63.90 -15.28
C GLN A 155 -10.07 -62.49 -15.88
N VAL A 156 -10.67 -62.35 -17.07
CA VAL A 156 -10.86 -61.05 -17.72
C VAL A 156 -11.66 -60.10 -16.83
N ARG A 157 -12.69 -60.60 -16.12
CA ARG A 157 -13.46 -59.76 -15.18
C ARG A 157 -12.63 -59.26 -14.00
N LYS A 158 -11.70 -60.05 -13.46
CA LYS A 158 -10.81 -59.60 -12.38
C LYS A 158 -9.79 -58.56 -12.85
N GLU A 159 -9.24 -58.75 -14.04
CA GLU A 159 -8.25 -57.86 -14.64
C GLU A 159 -8.86 -56.49 -14.97
N VAL A 160 -10.00 -56.49 -15.69
CA VAL A 160 -10.74 -55.27 -16.04
C VAL A 160 -11.14 -54.48 -14.80
N LYS A 161 -11.52 -55.15 -13.71
CA LYS A 161 -11.93 -54.47 -12.47
C LYS A 161 -10.75 -53.77 -11.78
N HIS A 162 -9.56 -54.35 -11.83
CA HIS A 162 -8.35 -53.73 -11.29
C HIS A 162 -7.89 -52.56 -12.15
N GLU A 163 -7.82 -52.73 -13.47
CA GLU A 163 -7.45 -51.66 -14.40
C GLU A 163 -8.42 -50.48 -14.35
N THR A 164 -9.73 -50.75 -14.26
CA THR A 164 -10.74 -49.69 -14.14
C THR A 164 -10.56 -48.90 -12.84
N ALA A 165 -10.23 -49.56 -11.72
CA ALA A 165 -10.00 -48.87 -10.45
C ALA A 165 -8.75 -47.99 -10.48
N VAL A 166 -7.68 -48.44 -11.13
CA VAL A 166 -6.45 -47.65 -11.34
C VAL A 166 -6.74 -46.46 -12.25
N MET A 167 -7.45 -46.68 -13.36
CA MET A 167 -7.83 -45.62 -14.31
C MET A 167 -8.72 -44.55 -13.64
N ILE A 168 -9.71 -44.93 -12.83
CA ILE A 168 -10.55 -43.99 -12.08
C ILE A 168 -9.68 -43.13 -11.16
N LYS A 169 -8.77 -43.75 -10.40
CA LYS A 169 -7.90 -43.02 -9.47
C LYS A 169 -6.93 -42.07 -10.18
N GLU A 170 -6.40 -42.47 -11.33
CA GLU A 170 -5.59 -41.59 -12.18
C GLU A 170 -6.39 -40.41 -12.72
N ILE A 171 -7.63 -40.63 -13.17
CA ILE A 171 -8.51 -39.57 -13.66
C ILE A 171 -8.87 -38.60 -12.53
N GLU A 172 -9.23 -39.09 -11.35
CA GLU A 172 -9.52 -38.25 -10.18
C GLU A 172 -8.29 -37.42 -9.77
N THR A 173 -7.11 -38.02 -9.78
CA THR A 173 -5.86 -37.33 -9.44
C THR A 173 -5.56 -36.23 -10.45
N LYS A 174 -5.64 -36.53 -11.75
CA LYS A 174 -5.47 -35.53 -12.83
C LYS A 174 -6.49 -34.41 -12.72
N ALA A 175 -7.76 -34.74 -12.48
CA ALA A 175 -8.82 -33.74 -12.32
C ALA A 175 -8.54 -32.82 -11.13
N LYS A 176 -8.01 -33.35 -10.03
CA LYS A 176 -7.64 -32.58 -8.85
C LYS A 176 -6.42 -31.68 -9.09
N GLU A 177 -5.39 -32.18 -9.77
CA GLU A 177 -4.21 -31.40 -10.16
C GLU A 177 -4.58 -30.27 -11.13
N GLU A 178 -5.44 -30.55 -12.10
CA GLU A 178 -5.89 -29.56 -13.08
C GLU A 178 -6.82 -28.52 -12.45
N ALA A 179 -7.68 -28.92 -11.50
CA ALA A 179 -8.48 -28.00 -10.70
C ALA A 179 -7.60 -27.06 -9.85
N ASP A 180 -6.56 -27.56 -9.19
CA ASP A 180 -5.63 -26.73 -8.40
C ASP A 180 -4.88 -25.73 -9.29
N LYS A 181 -4.40 -26.19 -10.46
CA LYS A 181 -3.75 -25.31 -11.43
C LYS A 181 -4.70 -24.20 -11.90
N ARG A 182 -5.93 -24.54 -12.26
CA ARG A 182 -6.92 -23.58 -12.74
C ARG A 182 -7.38 -22.61 -11.65
N ALA A 183 -7.51 -23.06 -10.41
CA ALA A 183 -7.79 -22.20 -9.26
C ALA A 183 -6.67 -21.17 -9.05
N ARG A 184 -5.40 -21.60 -9.11
CA ARG A 184 -4.24 -20.68 -9.04
C ARG A 184 -4.25 -19.66 -10.18
N GLU A 185 -4.60 -20.07 -11.40
CA GLU A 185 -4.73 -19.16 -12.54
C GLU A 185 -5.80 -18.10 -12.29
N VAL A 186 -7.02 -18.49 -11.87
CA VAL A 186 -8.12 -17.57 -11.56
C VAL A 186 -7.72 -16.56 -10.47
N ILE A 187 -7.15 -17.04 -9.36
CA ILE A 187 -6.70 -16.19 -8.26
C ILE A 187 -5.61 -15.22 -8.73
N THR A 188 -4.63 -15.72 -9.51
CA THR A 188 -3.53 -14.89 -10.02
C THR A 188 -4.02 -13.81 -10.96
N TYR A 189 -4.94 -14.13 -11.88
CA TYR A 189 -5.54 -13.15 -12.78
C TYR A 189 -6.37 -12.09 -12.03
N ALA A 190 -7.13 -12.52 -11.01
CA ALA A 190 -7.88 -11.60 -10.16
C ALA A 190 -6.95 -10.64 -9.42
N ILE A 191 -5.86 -11.14 -8.81
CA ILE A 191 -4.86 -10.33 -8.12
C ILE A 191 -4.18 -9.34 -9.08
N GLN A 192 -3.73 -9.82 -10.25
CA GLN A 192 -3.01 -8.99 -11.22
C GLN A 192 -3.85 -7.81 -11.72
N ARG A 193 -5.17 -7.98 -11.86
CA ARG A 193 -6.07 -6.92 -12.30
C ARG A 193 -6.46 -5.93 -11.19
N CYS A 194 -6.33 -6.32 -9.93
CA CYS A 194 -6.66 -5.49 -8.76
C CYS A 194 -5.43 -4.89 -8.08
N ALA A 195 -4.28 -4.79 -8.76
CA ALA A 195 -3.07 -4.21 -8.16
C ALA A 195 -3.20 -2.68 -8.01
N ALA A 196 -3.67 -2.23 -6.85
CA ALA A 196 -3.66 -0.83 -6.43
C ALA A 196 -2.63 -0.63 -5.30
N ASP A 197 -1.86 0.45 -5.38
CA ASP A 197 -0.96 0.90 -4.32
C ASP A 197 -1.76 1.53 -3.18
N HIS A 198 -1.61 1.01 -1.97
CA HIS A 198 -2.28 1.57 -0.79
C HIS A 198 -1.27 1.90 0.32
N VAL A 199 -1.34 3.14 0.78
CA VAL A 199 -0.59 3.67 1.91
C VAL A 199 -1.39 3.36 3.17
N ALA A 200 -0.75 2.73 4.16
CA ALA A 200 -1.34 2.54 5.48
C ALA A 200 -1.47 3.89 6.19
N GLU A 201 -2.68 4.23 6.65
CA GLU A 201 -2.92 5.43 7.46
C GLU A 201 -2.81 5.11 8.95
N THR A 202 -2.20 6.02 9.70
CA THR A 202 -1.90 5.88 11.13
C THR A 202 -3.16 6.12 11.98
N THR A 203 -3.26 5.43 13.12
CA THR A 203 -4.38 5.54 14.08
C THR A 203 -4.43 6.87 14.84
N VAL A 204 -3.37 7.66 14.77
CA VAL A 204 -3.28 9.00 15.37
C VAL A 204 -3.28 10.06 14.27
N HIS A 205 -4.18 11.04 14.39
CA HIS A 205 -4.14 12.23 13.55
C HIS A 205 -3.39 13.33 14.30
N VAL A 206 -2.27 13.74 13.71
CA VAL A 206 -1.50 14.89 14.15
C VAL A 206 -1.98 16.10 13.36
N VAL A 207 -2.43 17.14 14.05
CA VAL A 207 -2.75 18.42 13.43
C VAL A 207 -1.58 19.37 13.67
N ASN A 208 -0.96 19.80 12.57
CA ASN A 208 0.15 20.74 12.62
C ASN A 208 -0.38 22.16 12.84
N LEU A 209 0.20 22.86 13.80
CA LEU A 209 -0.10 24.23 14.14
C LEU A 209 0.93 25.17 13.50
N PRO A 210 0.53 26.39 13.09
CA PRO A 210 1.45 27.35 12.49
C PRO A 210 2.45 27.98 13.48
N ASN A 211 2.15 27.91 14.79
CA ASN A 211 3.01 28.39 15.88
C ASN A 211 2.44 27.96 17.25
N ASP A 212 3.27 28.05 18.30
CA ASP A 212 2.86 27.77 19.68
C ASP A 212 1.85 28.79 20.25
N GLU A 213 1.76 29.99 19.68
CA GLU A 213 0.71 30.95 20.06
C GLU A 213 -0.68 30.39 19.75
N MET A 214 -0.83 29.72 18.60
CA MET A 214 -2.06 29.03 18.22
C MET A 214 -2.37 27.88 19.18
N LYS A 215 -1.35 27.15 19.64
CA LYS A 215 -1.48 26.11 20.68
C LYS A 215 -2.07 26.70 21.96
N GLY A 216 -1.58 27.86 22.40
CA GLY A 216 -2.12 28.60 23.54
C GLY A 216 -3.58 29.05 23.36
N ARG A 217 -3.97 29.48 22.16
CA ARG A 217 -5.35 29.86 21.84
C ARG A 217 -6.31 28.67 21.80
N ILE A 218 -5.84 27.51 21.33
CA ILE A 218 -6.60 26.24 21.31
C ILE A 218 -6.88 25.77 22.75
N ILE A 219 -5.91 25.86 23.65
CA ILE A 219 -6.11 25.58 25.09
C ILE A 219 -7.11 26.59 25.67
N GLY A 220 -6.87 27.88 25.43
CA GLY A 220 -7.63 28.97 26.00
C GLY A 220 -7.35 29.17 27.49
N ARG A 221 -7.91 30.24 28.08
CA ARG A 221 -7.75 30.51 29.52
C ARG A 221 -8.38 29.38 30.33
N GLU A 222 -7.61 28.78 31.24
CA GLU A 222 -8.02 27.65 32.09
C GLU A 222 -8.49 26.39 31.32
N GLY A 223 -8.04 26.22 30.07
CA GLY A 223 -8.48 25.09 29.24
C GLY A 223 -9.93 25.19 28.75
N ARG A 224 -10.53 26.38 28.79
CA ARG A 224 -11.95 26.56 28.41
C ARG A 224 -12.22 26.17 26.95
N ASN A 225 -11.31 26.50 26.05
CA ASN A 225 -11.52 26.27 24.61
C ASN A 225 -11.35 24.80 24.27
N ILE A 226 -10.30 24.15 24.76
CA ILE A 226 -10.06 22.72 24.59
C ILE A 226 -11.23 21.90 25.14
N ARG A 227 -11.69 22.17 26.37
CA ARG A 227 -12.85 21.48 26.97
C ARG A 227 -14.13 21.68 26.16
N THR A 228 -14.33 22.86 25.59
CA THR A 228 -15.51 23.14 24.75
C THR A 228 -15.46 22.28 23.49
N LEU A 229 -14.31 22.21 22.82
CA LEU A 229 -14.13 21.37 21.64
C LEU A 229 -14.31 19.88 21.99
N GLU A 230 -13.65 19.39 23.04
CA GLU A 230 -13.76 18.01 23.53
C GLU A 230 -15.20 17.63 23.87
N THR A 231 -15.95 18.53 24.53
CA THR A 231 -17.36 18.29 24.87
C THR A 231 -18.25 18.22 23.63
N LEU A 232 -17.99 19.06 22.62
CA LEU A 232 -18.80 19.15 21.41
C LEU A 232 -18.52 18.03 20.39
N THR A 233 -17.29 17.56 20.34
CA THR A 233 -16.84 16.50 19.42
C THR A 233 -16.82 15.13 20.09
N GLY A 234 -16.64 15.05 21.40
CA GLY A 234 -16.43 13.80 22.14
C GLY A 234 -15.07 13.16 21.85
N VAL A 235 -14.05 13.96 21.53
CA VAL A 235 -12.67 13.54 21.21
C VAL A 235 -11.73 14.25 22.16
N ASP A 236 -10.77 13.54 22.73
CA ASP A 236 -9.77 14.09 23.64
C ASP A 236 -8.62 14.73 22.85
N LEU A 237 -8.23 15.95 23.23
CA LEU A 237 -7.11 16.65 22.62
C LEU A 237 -5.88 16.51 23.52
N ILE A 238 -4.92 15.69 23.09
CA ILE A 238 -3.67 15.50 23.82
C ILE A 238 -2.69 16.57 23.37
N ILE A 239 -2.32 17.41 24.33
CA ILE A 239 -1.31 18.46 24.16
C ILE A 239 -0.09 18.07 25.00
N ASP A 240 0.98 17.70 24.31
CA ASP A 240 2.26 17.30 24.92
C ASP A 240 3.37 18.33 24.61
N ASP A 241 4.59 18.08 25.07
CA ASP A 241 5.78 18.91 24.85
C ASP A 241 6.25 18.97 23.39
N THR A 242 5.55 18.27 22.48
CA THR A 242 5.81 18.37 21.04
C THR A 242 5.46 19.79 20.54
N PRO A 243 6.43 20.54 19.98
CA PRO A 243 6.18 21.88 19.47
C PRO A 243 5.24 21.82 18.25
N GLU A 244 4.40 22.85 18.08
CA GLU A 244 3.60 23.05 16.87
C GLU A 244 2.68 21.88 16.47
N ALA A 245 2.29 21.00 17.40
CA ALA A 245 1.43 19.86 17.11
C ALA A 245 0.39 19.60 18.22
N VAL A 246 -0.79 19.12 17.82
CA VAL A 246 -1.84 18.61 18.72
C VAL A 246 -2.30 17.24 18.23
N ILE A 247 -2.46 16.30 19.16
CA ILE A 247 -2.86 14.93 18.85
C ILE A 247 -4.35 14.77 19.18
N LEU A 248 -5.12 14.27 18.21
CA LEU A 248 -6.53 13.93 18.40
C LEU A 248 -6.68 12.45 18.77
N SER A 249 -7.22 12.19 19.97
CA SER A 249 -7.45 10.83 20.48
C SER A 249 -8.93 10.57 20.67
N GLY A 250 -9.42 9.45 20.14
CA GLY A 250 -10.84 9.08 20.26
C GLY A 250 -11.15 7.77 19.54
N PHE A 251 -12.08 7.00 20.10
CA PHE A 251 -12.45 5.69 19.56
C PHE A 251 -13.30 5.77 18.29
N ASP A 252 -14.15 6.80 18.18
CA ASP A 252 -15.00 7.04 17.01
C ASP A 252 -14.23 7.82 15.93
N PRO A 253 -13.96 7.20 14.76
CA PRO A 253 -13.21 7.84 13.70
C PRO A 253 -13.93 9.05 13.07
N ILE A 254 -15.26 9.04 13.03
CA ILE A 254 -16.04 10.14 12.44
C ILE A 254 -15.94 11.36 13.35
N ARG A 255 -16.05 11.16 14.66
CA ARG A 255 -15.86 12.25 15.63
C ARG A 255 -14.44 12.83 15.56
N ARG A 256 -13.41 11.99 15.41
CA ARG A 256 -12.03 12.44 15.21
C ARG A 256 -11.89 13.29 13.95
N GLU A 257 -12.51 12.90 12.85
CA GLU A 257 -12.48 13.67 11.62
C GLU A 257 -13.21 15.02 11.75
N VAL A 258 -14.38 15.03 12.38
CA VAL A 258 -15.10 16.28 12.69
C VAL A 258 -14.24 17.21 13.53
N ALA A 259 -13.54 16.69 14.54
CA ALA A 259 -12.61 17.46 15.36
C ALA A 259 -11.43 18.01 14.56
N ARG A 260 -10.85 17.22 13.65
CA ARG A 260 -9.76 17.63 12.75
C ARG A 260 -10.17 18.80 11.86
N ILE A 261 -11.27 18.65 11.13
CA ILE A 261 -11.78 19.70 10.22
C ILE A 261 -12.18 20.96 11.00
N ALA A 262 -12.82 20.80 12.17
CA ALA A 262 -13.16 21.93 13.02
C ALA A 262 -11.90 22.68 13.49
N LEU A 263 -10.85 21.96 13.89
CA LEU A 263 -9.60 22.54 14.34
C LEU A 263 -8.86 23.27 13.21
N GLU A 264 -8.77 22.67 12.02
CA GLU A 264 -8.18 23.30 10.83
C GLU A 264 -8.89 24.62 10.47
N LYS A 265 -10.22 24.62 10.49
CA LYS A 265 -11.01 25.83 10.24
C LYS A 265 -10.79 26.91 11.30
N LEU A 266 -10.69 26.51 12.57
CA LEU A 266 -10.39 27.44 13.68
C LEU A 266 -8.99 28.04 13.57
N ILE A 267 -8.01 27.27 13.10
CA ILE A 267 -6.63 27.74 12.85
C ILE A 267 -6.63 28.78 11.73
N VAL A 268 -7.30 28.50 10.61
CA VAL A 268 -7.40 29.42 9.46
C VAL A 268 -8.13 30.72 9.85
N ASP A 269 -9.18 30.62 10.64
CA ASP A 269 -9.96 31.78 11.13
C ASP A 269 -9.22 32.59 12.20
N GLY A 270 -8.28 31.98 12.92
CA GLY A 270 -7.42 32.62 13.93
C GLY A 270 -8.13 33.07 15.22
N ARG A 271 -9.46 32.91 15.30
CA ARG A 271 -10.31 33.27 16.45
C ARG A 271 -10.85 32.00 17.13
N ILE A 272 -10.41 31.75 18.35
CA ILE A 272 -10.79 30.55 19.09
C ILE A 272 -11.48 30.95 20.39
N HIS A 273 -12.82 30.85 20.40
CA HIS A 273 -13.67 31.06 21.57
C HIS A 273 -14.91 30.16 21.48
N PRO A 274 -15.61 29.87 22.59
CA PRO A 274 -16.65 28.83 22.64
C PRO A 274 -17.73 28.91 21.55
N ALA A 275 -18.31 30.08 21.33
CA ALA A 275 -19.34 30.25 20.29
C ALA A 275 -18.83 29.97 18.87
N ARG A 276 -17.55 30.26 18.59
CA ARG A 276 -16.96 29.99 17.28
C ARG A 276 -16.58 28.52 17.12
N ILE A 277 -16.13 27.88 18.19
CA ILE A 277 -15.87 26.45 18.24
C ILE A 277 -17.17 25.70 17.91
N GLU A 278 -18.29 26.08 18.54
CA GLU A 278 -19.60 25.49 18.26
C GLU A 278 -20.01 25.64 16.79
N GLU A 279 -19.87 26.84 16.22
CA GLU A 279 -20.14 27.08 14.80
C GLU A 279 -19.26 26.23 13.86
N MET A 280 -17.96 26.11 14.17
CA MET A 280 -17.02 25.36 13.34
C MET A 280 -17.24 23.85 13.44
N VAL A 281 -17.58 23.34 14.63
CA VAL A 281 -17.95 21.93 14.80
C VAL A 281 -19.22 21.61 14.02
N GLU A 282 -20.23 22.47 14.06
CA GLU A 282 -21.48 22.25 13.31
C GLU A 282 -21.24 22.27 11.79
N LYS A 283 -20.38 23.18 11.31
CA LYS A 283 -19.96 23.20 9.90
C LYS A 283 -19.17 21.95 9.52
N ALA A 284 -18.25 21.49 10.39
CA ALA A 284 -17.47 20.28 10.16
C ALA A 284 -18.36 19.03 10.12
N LYS A 285 -19.35 18.91 11.02
CA LYS A 285 -20.34 17.81 10.99
C LYS A 285 -21.07 17.72 9.66
N LYS A 286 -21.57 18.86 9.14
CA LYS A 286 -22.25 18.90 7.84
C LYS A 286 -21.34 18.51 6.69
N GLU A 287 -20.09 18.96 6.71
CA GLU A 287 -19.11 18.62 5.67
C GLU A 287 -18.74 17.13 5.68
N VAL A 288 -18.52 16.55 6.86
CA VAL A 288 -18.26 15.12 7.00
C VAL A 288 -19.46 14.30 6.53
N GLU A 289 -20.71 14.67 6.89
CA GLU A 289 -21.92 13.98 6.39
C GLU A 289 -22.06 14.05 4.86
N VAL A 290 -21.75 15.19 4.25
CA VAL A 290 -21.73 15.30 2.77
C VAL A 290 -20.67 14.38 2.19
N SER A 291 -19.45 14.38 2.74
CA SER A 291 -18.37 13.51 2.26
C SER A 291 -18.71 12.03 2.43
N ILE A 292 -19.32 11.62 3.55
CA ILE A 292 -19.81 10.26 3.76
C ILE A 292 -20.77 9.86 2.63
N LYS A 293 -21.74 10.72 2.32
CA LYS A 293 -22.73 10.43 1.29
C LYS A 293 -22.09 10.30 -0.09
N GLU A 294 -21.23 11.24 -0.46
CA GLU A 294 -20.53 11.25 -1.76
C GLU A 294 -19.64 10.01 -1.94
N GLU A 295 -18.91 9.62 -0.90
CA GLU A 295 -18.00 8.47 -0.94
C GLU A 295 -18.74 7.13 -0.99
N GLY A 296 -19.88 7.04 -0.30
CA GLY A 296 -20.79 5.91 -0.42
C GLY A 296 -21.34 5.79 -1.84
N GLU A 297 -21.82 6.88 -2.42
CA GLU A 297 -22.32 6.91 -3.81
C GLU A 297 -21.22 6.54 -4.82
N GLN A 298 -20.03 7.11 -4.64
CA GLN A 298 -18.85 6.83 -5.46
C GLN A 298 -18.47 5.34 -5.41
N ALA A 299 -18.43 4.72 -4.23
CA ALA A 299 -18.11 3.30 -4.07
C ALA A 299 -19.12 2.40 -4.81
N THR A 300 -20.41 2.74 -4.76
CA THR A 300 -21.45 2.00 -5.49
C THR A 300 -21.34 2.18 -7.01
N PHE A 301 -20.94 3.38 -7.46
CA PHE A 301 -20.72 3.68 -8.86
C PHE A 301 -19.50 2.93 -9.42
N GLU A 302 -18.37 3.00 -8.72
CA GLU A 302 -17.12 2.33 -9.09
C GLU A 302 -17.28 0.81 -9.21
N THR A 303 -17.91 0.19 -8.22
CA THR A 303 -18.14 -1.27 -8.22
C THR A 303 -19.24 -1.71 -9.20
N GLY A 304 -20.05 -0.78 -9.71
CA GLY A 304 -21.18 -1.07 -10.59
C GLY A 304 -22.38 -1.69 -9.88
N ILE A 305 -22.51 -1.47 -8.56
CA ILE A 305 -23.61 -2.00 -7.75
C ILE A 305 -24.69 -0.94 -7.59
N HIS A 306 -25.87 -1.21 -8.17
CA HIS A 306 -27.00 -0.30 -8.13
C HIS A 306 -28.13 -0.81 -7.22
N GLY A 307 -29.02 0.11 -6.82
CA GLY A 307 -30.22 -0.23 -6.05
C GLY A 307 -29.94 -0.64 -4.60
N LEU A 308 -28.89 -0.09 -3.99
CA LEU A 308 -28.70 -0.18 -2.54
C LEU A 308 -29.63 0.80 -1.83
N HIS A 309 -30.07 0.42 -0.64
CA HIS A 309 -30.85 1.31 0.22
C HIS A 309 -29.97 2.51 0.64
N ILE A 310 -30.55 3.71 0.71
CA ILE A 310 -29.80 4.96 1.00
C ILE A 310 -28.99 4.87 2.30
N GLU A 311 -29.53 4.19 3.31
CA GLU A 311 -28.80 3.95 4.56
C GLU A 311 -27.61 3.01 4.41
N LEU A 312 -27.68 1.99 3.54
CA LEU A 312 -26.52 1.13 3.26
C LEU A 312 -25.43 1.93 2.54
N THR A 313 -25.81 2.77 1.58
CA THR A 313 -24.88 3.69 0.91
C THR A 313 -24.23 4.66 1.90
N ARG A 314 -25.01 5.21 2.84
CA ARG A 314 -24.48 6.07 3.91
C ARG A 314 -23.52 5.31 4.84
N LEU A 315 -23.85 4.08 5.23
CA LEU A 315 -22.97 3.24 6.06
C LEU A 315 -21.67 2.87 5.33
N LEU A 316 -21.72 2.61 4.02
CA LEU A 316 -20.53 2.40 3.20
C LEU A 316 -19.61 3.62 3.26
N GLY A 317 -20.16 4.82 3.07
CA GLY A 317 -19.40 6.06 3.18
C GLY A 317 -18.70 6.24 4.53
N ARG A 318 -19.32 5.79 5.63
CA ARG A 318 -18.71 5.83 6.98
C ARG A 318 -17.45 4.97 7.07
N LEU A 319 -17.34 3.89 6.30
CA LEU A 319 -16.16 3.02 6.27
C LEU A 319 -14.91 3.75 5.76
N LYS A 320 -15.05 4.89 5.06
CA LYS A 320 -13.92 5.74 4.65
C LYS A 320 -13.10 6.22 5.85
N TYR A 321 -13.73 6.48 6.98
CA TYR A 321 -13.03 6.95 8.17
C TYR A 321 -12.55 5.80 9.06
N ARG A 322 -12.97 4.56 8.74
CA ARG A 322 -12.60 3.38 9.51
C ARG A 322 -11.32 2.78 8.94
N THR A 323 -10.41 2.46 9.83
CA THR A 323 -9.18 1.72 9.53
C THR A 323 -9.18 0.43 10.31
N SER A 324 -8.91 -0.69 9.63
CA SER A 324 -8.75 -2.01 10.23
C SER A 324 -7.41 -2.58 9.79
N TYR A 325 -6.59 -3.04 10.75
CA TYR A 325 -5.23 -3.54 10.48
C TYR A 325 -4.37 -2.60 9.61
N GLY A 326 -4.54 -1.28 9.74
CA GLY A 326 -3.78 -0.28 8.97
C GLY A 326 -4.30 -0.02 7.55
N GLN A 327 -5.40 -0.65 7.14
CA GLN A 327 -6.07 -0.42 5.85
C GLN A 327 -7.39 0.31 6.02
N ASN A 328 -7.67 1.22 5.10
CA ASN A 328 -8.97 1.88 4.98
C ASN A 328 -10.07 0.86 4.61
N VAL A 329 -11.13 0.76 5.41
CA VAL A 329 -12.14 -0.31 5.26
C VAL A 329 -13.00 -0.11 4.02
N LEU A 330 -13.31 1.12 3.62
CA LEU A 330 -14.06 1.37 2.37
C LEU A 330 -13.26 0.91 1.14
N LYS A 331 -11.98 1.29 1.07
CA LYS A 331 -11.09 0.86 -0.04
C LYS A 331 -10.95 -0.65 -0.08
N HIS A 332 -10.76 -1.28 1.08
CA HIS A 332 -10.74 -2.73 1.21
C HIS A 332 -12.04 -3.37 0.68
N SER A 333 -13.21 -2.85 1.08
CA SER A 333 -14.50 -3.36 0.61
C SER A 333 -14.68 -3.22 -0.91
N ILE A 334 -14.20 -2.13 -1.51
CA ILE A 334 -14.18 -1.94 -2.97
C ILE A 334 -13.26 -2.96 -3.65
N GLU A 335 -12.06 -3.20 -3.10
CA GLU A 335 -11.13 -4.21 -3.62
C GLU A 335 -11.71 -5.63 -3.55
N VAL A 336 -12.27 -6.01 -2.40
CA VAL A 336 -12.92 -7.29 -2.17
C VAL A 336 -14.08 -7.48 -3.15
N SER A 337 -14.88 -6.42 -3.39
CA SER A 337 -15.92 -6.42 -4.42
C SER A 337 -15.37 -6.75 -5.81
N TYR A 338 -14.29 -6.09 -6.24
CA TYR A 338 -13.66 -6.37 -7.54
C TYR A 338 -13.07 -7.78 -7.64
N LEU A 339 -12.34 -8.22 -6.62
CA LEU A 339 -11.75 -9.56 -6.58
C LEU A 339 -12.83 -10.64 -6.65
N ALA A 340 -13.88 -10.52 -5.82
CA ALA A 340 -15.00 -11.45 -5.83
C ALA A 340 -15.72 -11.46 -7.19
N GLY A 341 -15.94 -10.30 -7.80
CA GLY A 341 -16.55 -10.18 -9.13
C GLY A 341 -15.72 -10.80 -10.25
N LEU A 342 -14.39 -10.63 -10.21
CA LEU A 342 -13.48 -11.23 -11.19
C LEU A 342 -13.45 -12.76 -11.04
N MET A 343 -13.33 -13.26 -9.82
CA MET A 343 -13.36 -14.71 -9.57
C MET A 343 -14.70 -15.32 -9.98
N ALA A 344 -15.82 -14.67 -9.67
CA ALA A 344 -17.15 -15.12 -10.09
C ALA A 344 -17.26 -15.20 -11.62
N SER A 345 -16.77 -14.19 -12.33
CA SER A 345 -16.79 -14.14 -13.80
C SER A 345 -16.01 -15.31 -14.42
N GLU A 346 -14.81 -15.59 -13.91
CA GLU A 346 -13.97 -16.70 -14.41
C GLU A 346 -14.56 -18.09 -14.11
N LEU A 347 -15.37 -18.20 -13.04
CA LEU A 347 -16.07 -19.42 -12.65
C LEU A 347 -17.46 -19.57 -13.30
N GLY A 348 -17.92 -18.57 -14.06
CA GLY A 348 -19.24 -18.58 -14.70
C GLY A 348 -20.41 -18.35 -13.73
N ILE A 349 -20.16 -17.74 -12.58
CA ILE A 349 -21.14 -17.35 -11.54
C ILE A 349 -21.52 -15.88 -11.74
N ASP A 350 -22.69 -15.44 -11.27
CA ASP A 350 -23.12 -14.04 -11.39
C ASP A 350 -22.13 -13.08 -10.66
N PRO A 351 -21.37 -12.26 -11.40
CA PRO A 351 -20.41 -11.35 -10.79
C PRO A 351 -21.09 -10.20 -10.04
N THR A 352 -22.35 -9.90 -10.34
CA THR A 352 -23.10 -8.80 -9.71
C THR A 352 -23.38 -9.12 -8.25
N LEU A 353 -23.83 -10.34 -7.97
CA LEU A 353 -24.09 -10.79 -6.61
C LEU A 353 -22.78 -10.85 -5.79
N ALA A 354 -21.72 -11.41 -6.35
CA ALA A 354 -20.41 -11.49 -5.70
C ALA A 354 -19.84 -10.08 -5.36
N LYS A 355 -19.95 -9.13 -6.28
CA LYS A 355 -19.56 -7.73 -6.05
C LYS A 355 -20.41 -7.04 -4.99
N ARG A 356 -21.73 -7.29 -4.97
CA ARG A 356 -22.65 -6.70 -3.98
C ARG A 356 -22.31 -7.18 -2.58
N VAL A 357 -22.06 -8.48 -2.41
CA VAL A 357 -21.64 -9.04 -1.12
C VAL A 357 -20.24 -8.52 -0.76
N GLY A 358 -19.28 -8.55 -1.68
CA GLY A 358 -17.93 -8.08 -1.43
C GLY A 358 -17.87 -6.61 -0.99
N LEU A 359 -18.73 -5.75 -1.53
CA LEU A 359 -18.83 -4.36 -1.10
C LEU A 359 -19.43 -4.21 0.32
N LEU A 360 -20.35 -5.09 0.71
CA LEU A 360 -21.11 -5.00 1.96
C LEU A 360 -20.57 -5.89 3.09
N HIS A 361 -19.62 -6.78 2.84
CA HIS A 361 -19.18 -7.80 3.80
C HIS A 361 -18.77 -7.20 5.15
N ASP A 362 -18.13 -6.04 5.10
CA ASP A 362 -17.58 -5.32 6.24
C ASP A 362 -18.47 -4.19 6.77
N ILE A 363 -19.72 -4.08 6.29
CA ILE A 363 -20.63 -2.96 6.64
C ILE A 363 -20.91 -2.85 8.15
N GLY A 364 -20.76 -3.94 8.89
CA GLY A 364 -20.88 -3.95 10.35
C GLY A 364 -19.85 -3.08 11.06
N LYS A 365 -18.65 -2.90 10.49
CA LYS A 365 -17.58 -2.03 11.04
C LYS A 365 -17.95 -0.53 11.03
N ALA A 366 -19.06 -0.15 10.41
CA ALA A 366 -19.56 1.22 10.44
C ALA A 366 -20.33 1.58 11.73
N VAL A 367 -20.75 0.56 12.51
CA VAL A 367 -21.63 0.70 13.70
C VAL A 367 -21.27 -0.22 14.88
N ASP A 368 -20.18 -0.98 14.80
CA ASP A 368 -19.70 -1.93 15.82
C ASP A 368 -19.37 -1.27 17.18
N HIS A 369 -19.18 0.05 17.23
CA HIS A 369 -18.99 0.80 18.49
C HIS A 369 -20.31 1.05 19.24
N GLU A 370 -21.44 0.96 18.55
CA GLU A 370 -22.78 1.19 19.10
C GLU A 370 -23.48 -0.11 19.50
N VAL A 371 -23.05 -1.24 18.93
CA VAL A 371 -23.68 -2.57 19.08
C VAL A 371 -22.61 -3.61 19.37
N GLU A 372 -22.75 -4.33 20.49
CA GLU A 372 -21.83 -5.37 20.90
C GLU A 372 -22.04 -6.66 20.09
N GLY A 373 -20.97 -7.18 19.46
CA GLY A 373 -20.99 -8.45 18.73
C GLY A 373 -19.99 -8.51 17.56
N PRO A 374 -19.86 -9.68 16.88
CA PRO A 374 -19.05 -9.80 15.69
C PRO A 374 -19.60 -8.94 14.55
N HIS A 375 -18.73 -8.18 13.88
CA HIS A 375 -19.15 -7.26 12.82
C HIS A 375 -19.80 -7.98 11.62
N ALA A 376 -19.45 -9.24 11.34
CA ALA A 376 -20.11 -10.06 10.33
C ALA A 376 -21.60 -10.27 10.64
N ILE A 377 -21.91 -10.61 11.90
CA ILE A 377 -23.30 -10.79 12.36
C ILE A 377 -24.05 -9.47 12.33
N ILE A 378 -23.45 -8.41 12.87
CA ILE A 378 -24.04 -7.05 12.85
C ILE A 378 -24.33 -6.61 11.40
N GLY A 379 -23.37 -6.81 10.50
CA GLY A 379 -23.53 -6.51 9.07
C GLY A 379 -24.67 -7.30 8.43
N SER A 380 -24.82 -8.57 8.77
CA SER A 380 -25.91 -9.42 8.29
C SER A 380 -27.28 -8.91 8.75
N GLU A 381 -27.41 -8.47 10.00
CA GLU A 381 -28.65 -7.92 10.54
C GLU A 381 -29.00 -6.58 9.91
N ILE A 382 -28.01 -5.73 9.66
CA ILE A 382 -28.16 -4.46 8.94
C ILE A 382 -28.66 -4.70 7.51
N ALA A 383 -28.01 -5.61 6.78
CA ALA A 383 -28.43 -5.97 5.43
C ALA A 383 -29.87 -6.51 5.41
N LYS A 384 -30.22 -7.35 6.40
CA LYS A 384 -31.59 -7.88 6.56
C LYS A 384 -32.60 -6.77 6.86
N LYS A 385 -32.27 -5.83 7.75
CA LYS A 385 -33.11 -4.68 8.12
C LYS A 385 -33.44 -3.82 6.89
N TYR A 386 -32.47 -3.63 6.00
CA TYR A 386 -32.64 -2.87 4.76
C TYR A 386 -33.05 -3.72 3.54
N ARG A 387 -33.58 -4.92 3.78
CA ARG A 387 -34.22 -5.80 2.78
C ARG A 387 -33.30 -6.33 1.68
N GLU A 388 -32.02 -6.54 1.97
CA GLU A 388 -31.16 -7.33 1.11
C GLU A 388 -31.63 -8.79 1.04
N SER A 389 -31.25 -9.49 -0.03
CA SER A 389 -31.64 -10.89 -0.25
C SER A 389 -31.04 -11.82 0.82
N ALA A 390 -31.69 -12.96 1.07
CA ALA A 390 -31.21 -13.95 2.05
C ALA A 390 -29.79 -14.45 1.75
N LEU A 391 -29.42 -14.55 0.47
CA LEU A 391 -28.07 -14.93 0.04
C LEU A 391 -27.04 -13.86 0.42
N VAL A 392 -27.35 -12.57 0.20
CA VAL A 392 -26.47 -11.45 0.59
C VAL A 392 -26.31 -11.40 2.11
N VAL A 393 -27.41 -11.53 2.85
CA VAL A 393 -27.41 -11.53 4.32
C VAL A 393 -26.55 -12.68 4.86
N ASN A 394 -26.73 -13.91 4.35
CA ASN A 394 -25.92 -15.05 4.77
C ASN A 394 -24.45 -14.86 4.39
N ALA A 395 -24.15 -14.40 3.18
CA ALA A 395 -22.77 -14.25 2.73
C ALA A 395 -22.01 -13.19 3.55
N ILE A 396 -22.68 -12.09 3.95
CA ILE A 396 -22.13 -11.12 4.92
C ILE A 396 -21.93 -11.79 6.29
N GLY A 397 -22.88 -12.57 6.79
CA GLY A 397 -22.73 -13.26 8.09
C GLY A 397 -21.66 -14.37 8.09
N ALA A 398 -21.40 -14.98 6.93
CA ALA A 398 -20.52 -16.13 6.80
C ALA A 398 -19.06 -15.76 6.45
N HIS A 399 -18.74 -14.50 6.15
CA HIS A 399 -17.42 -14.16 5.58
C HIS A 399 -16.22 -14.36 6.53
N HIS A 400 -16.47 -14.52 7.84
CA HIS A 400 -15.46 -14.93 8.83
C HIS A 400 -15.73 -16.31 9.44
N GLY A 401 -16.71 -17.05 8.92
CA GLY A 401 -17.11 -18.36 9.43
C GLY A 401 -18.09 -18.32 10.61
N ASP A 402 -18.63 -17.15 10.96
CA ASP A 402 -19.65 -17.02 12.03
C ASP A 402 -21.01 -17.62 11.63
N MET A 403 -21.21 -17.89 10.33
CA MET A 403 -22.33 -18.65 9.78
C MET A 403 -21.84 -19.62 8.70
N GLU A 404 -22.57 -20.72 8.50
CA GLU A 404 -22.33 -21.62 7.37
C GLU A 404 -22.63 -20.91 6.04
N PRO A 405 -21.69 -20.93 5.07
CA PRO A 405 -21.91 -20.33 3.75
C PRO A 405 -22.95 -21.14 2.96
N GLN A 406 -24.01 -20.48 2.51
CA GLN A 406 -25.10 -21.10 1.75
C GLN A 406 -24.97 -20.93 0.23
N SER A 407 -23.92 -20.24 -0.22
CA SER A 407 -23.71 -19.87 -1.63
C SER A 407 -22.23 -19.86 -2.00
N LEU A 408 -21.93 -20.00 -3.29
CA LEU A 408 -20.56 -19.92 -3.79
C LEU A 408 -20.01 -18.50 -3.64
N GLU A 409 -20.86 -17.48 -3.77
CA GLU A 409 -20.53 -16.06 -3.59
C GLU A 409 -20.02 -15.79 -2.17
N ALA A 410 -20.59 -16.45 -1.15
CA ALA A 410 -20.08 -16.36 0.22
C ALA A 410 -18.63 -16.87 0.32
N ILE A 411 -18.33 -18.00 -0.33
CA ILE A 411 -16.98 -18.58 -0.36
C ILE A 411 -16.01 -17.69 -1.15
N LEU A 412 -16.47 -17.11 -2.27
CA LEU A 412 -15.67 -16.20 -3.07
C LEU A 412 -15.33 -14.91 -2.33
N VAL A 413 -16.26 -14.36 -1.55
CA VAL A 413 -15.99 -13.18 -0.72
C VAL A 413 -15.02 -13.49 0.41
N GLN A 414 -15.14 -14.65 1.07
CA GLN A 414 -14.13 -15.11 2.05
C GLN A 414 -12.73 -15.18 1.42
N ALA A 415 -12.63 -15.76 0.22
CA ALA A 415 -11.36 -15.83 -0.50
C ALA A 415 -10.84 -14.44 -0.89
N ALA A 416 -11.70 -13.55 -1.37
CA ALA A 416 -11.35 -12.19 -1.76
C ALA A 416 -10.87 -11.34 -0.57
N ASP A 417 -11.55 -11.43 0.58
CA ASP A 417 -11.16 -10.80 1.84
C ASP A 417 -9.78 -11.27 2.28
N ALA A 418 -9.57 -12.60 2.35
CA ALA A 418 -8.27 -13.17 2.69
C ALA A 418 -7.14 -12.72 1.75
N ILE A 419 -7.42 -12.62 0.44
CA ILE A 419 -6.46 -12.12 -0.56
C ILE A 419 -6.13 -10.65 -0.33
N SER A 420 -7.13 -9.79 -0.10
CA SER A 420 -6.91 -8.36 0.16
C SER A 420 -6.14 -8.14 1.47
N ALA A 421 -6.45 -8.91 2.52
CA ALA A 421 -5.79 -8.83 3.83
C ALA A 421 -4.35 -9.39 3.85
N ALA A 422 -4.01 -10.33 2.97
CA ALA A 422 -2.70 -10.99 2.94
C ALA A 422 -1.62 -10.26 2.12
N ARG A 423 -1.94 -9.15 1.44
CA ARG A 423 -0.97 -8.44 0.58
C ARG A 423 0.17 -7.79 1.38
N PRO A 424 1.44 -7.97 0.98
CA PRO A 424 2.59 -7.28 1.59
C PRO A 424 2.41 -5.76 1.52
N GLY A 425 2.41 -5.09 2.67
CA GLY A 425 2.04 -3.68 2.82
C GLY A 425 0.79 -3.45 3.69
N ALA A 426 -0.13 -4.43 3.74
CA ALA A 426 -1.29 -4.47 4.64
C ALA A 426 -0.91 -4.77 6.10
N ARG A 427 0.15 -5.56 6.28
CA ARG A 427 0.75 -5.86 7.57
C ARG A 427 2.17 -5.33 7.57
N ARG A 428 2.34 -4.03 7.82
CA ARG A 428 3.52 -3.65 8.59
C ARG A 428 3.28 -4.26 9.97
N GLU A 429 4.17 -5.17 10.39
CA GLU A 429 4.33 -5.44 11.81
C GLU A 429 4.23 -4.10 12.54
N THR A 430 3.37 -4.02 13.56
CA THR A 430 3.23 -2.78 14.33
C THR A 430 4.63 -2.32 14.66
N LEU A 431 4.95 -1.05 14.39
CA LEU A 431 6.28 -0.49 14.64
C LEU A 431 6.73 -0.85 16.07
N GLU A 432 5.79 -0.94 17.01
CA GLU A 432 5.96 -1.47 18.35
C GLU A 432 6.42 -2.94 18.43
N ALA A 433 5.83 -3.88 17.70
CA ALA A 433 6.28 -5.27 17.71
C ALA A 433 7.69 -5.41 17.10
N TYR A 434 7.99 -4.60 16.08
CA TYR A 434 9.32 -4.52 15.49
C TYR A 434 10.33 -3.87 16.44
N ILE A 435 9.98 -2.77 17.12
CA ILE A 435 10.82 -2.12 18.14
C ILE A 435 11.04 -3.08 19.31
N LYS A 436 9.99 -3.68 19.88
CA LYS A 436 10.11 -4.68 20.94
C LYS A 436 10.97 -5.87 20.54
N ARG A 437 10.95 -6.27 19.27
CA ARG A 437 11.82 -7.33 18.74
C ARG A 437 13.27 -6.90 18.70
N LEU A 438 13.57 -5.68 18.25
CA LEU A 438 14.94 -5.14 18.27
C LEU A 438 15.44 -4.95 19.70
N GLU A 439 14.60 -4.41 20.58
CA GLU A 439 14.89 -4.25 22.02
C GLU A 439 15.19 -5.60 22.66
N LYS A 440 14.39 -6.63 22.38
CA LYS A 440 14.62 -7.97 22.91
C LYS A 440 15.89 -8.63 22.36
N LEU A 441 16.25 -8.37 21.10
CA LEU A 441 17.54 -8.82 20.53
C LEU A 441 18.73 -8.15 21.24
N GLU A 442 18.62 -6.85 21.52
CA GLU A 442 19.64 -6.10 22.26
C GLU A 442 19.71 -6.54 23.74
N GLU A 443 18.56 -6.83 24.36
CA GLU A 443 18.47 -7.32 25.73
C GLU A 443 19.20 -8.67 25.90
N ILE A 444 18.92 -9.65 25.02
CA ILE A 444 19.60 -10.97 25.03
C ILE A 444 21.12 -10.80 24.91
N ALA A 445 21.59 -9.90 24.05
CA ALA A 445 23.01 -9.63 23.92
C ALA A 445 23.60 -8.90 25.15
N ASN A 446 22.86 -7.98 25.76
CA ASN A 446 23.32 -7.23 26.94
C ASN A 446 23.36 -8.08 28.22
N GLU A 447 22.60 -9.17 28.29
CA GLU A 447 22.64 -10.13 29.41
C GLU A 447 23.92 -10.98 29.43
N CYS A 448 24.64 -11.06 28.31
CA CYS A 448 25.89 -11.80 28.23
C CYS A 448 27.03 -11.10 29.00
N GLU A 449 27.75 -11.84 29.84
CA GLU A 449 28.85 -11.31 30.63
C GLU A 449 29.99 -10.76 29.73
N GLY A 450 30.43 -9.54 30.02
CA GLY A 450 31.50 -8.86 29.28
C GLY A 450 31.08 -8.02 28.07
N VAL A 451 29.77 -7.92 27.80
CA VAL A 451 29.21 -6.95 26.84
C VAL A 451 29.23 -5.54 27.44
N GLU A 452 29.70 -4.58 26.65
CA GLU A 452 29.61 -3.15 26.97
C GLU A 452 28.32 -2.55 26.41
N LYS A 453 28.04 -2.80 25.12
CA LYS A 453 26.82 -2.35 24.42
C LYS A 453 26.49 -3.29 23.26
N SER A 454 25.22 -3.41 22.93
CA SER A 454 24.76 -4.10 21.71
C SER A 454 23.85 -3.21 20.87
N TYR A 455 23.82 -3.47 19.56
CA TYR A 455 22.98 -2.75 18.60
C TYR A 455 22.40 -3.72 17.58
N ALA A 456 21.08 -3.73 17.42
CA ALA A 456 20.41 -4.44 16.34
C ALA A 456 20.35 -3.54 15.09
N ILE A 457 21.00 -3.97 14.00
CA ILE A 457 21.20 -3.24 12.74
C ILE A 457 20.52 -4.01 11.59
N GLN A 458 20.35 -3.35 10.45
CA GLN A 458 19.76 -3.94 9.23
C GLN A 458 18.38 -4.57 9.48
N ALA A 459 17.53 -3.84 10.19
CA ALA A 459 16.21 -4.30 10.56
C ALA A 459 16.16 -5.61 11.36
N GLY A 460 17.15 -5.79 12.25
CA GLY A 460 17.24 -6.97 13.12
C GLY A 460 17.86 -8.19 12.44
N ARG A 461 18.42 -8.04 11.23
CA ARG A 461 19.17 -9.09 10.54
C ARG A 461 20.66 -9.12 10.91
N GLU A 462 21.14 -8.11 11.62
CA GLU A 462 22.48 -8.06 12.16
C GLU A 462 22.44 -7.56 13.60
N ILE A 463 23.20 -8.17 14.51
CA ILE A 463 23.43 -7.64 15.85
C ILE A 463 24.92 -7.41 16.05
N ARG A 464 25.29 -6.20 16.46
CA ARG A 464 26.67 -5.82 16.78
C ARG A 464 26.83 -5.69 18.28
N ILE A 465 27.77 -6.45 18.82
CA ILE A 465 28.04 -6.55 20.25
C ILE A 465 29.44 -5.98 20.48
N MET A 466 29.53 -4.89 21.23
CA MET A 466 30.80 -4.33 21.69
C MET A 466 31.14 -4.94 23.05
N VAL A 467 32.33 -5.51 23.17
CA VAL A 467 32.78 -6.19 24.39
C VAL A 467 33.89 -5.42 25.06
N LYS A 468 33.98 -5.54 26.39
CA LYS A 468 35.04 -4.93 27.20
C LYS A 468 36.36 -5.68 26.97
N PRO A 469 37.39 -5.07 26.35
CA PRO A 469 38.63 -5.76 26.02
C PRO A 469 39.41 -6.29 27.23
N GLU A 470 39.15 -5.75 28.43
CA GLU A 470 39.77 -6.14 29.69
C GLU A 470 39.16 -7.41 30.29
N VAL A 471 37.91 -7.72 29.94
CA VAL A 471 37.15 -8.86 30.49
C VAL A 471 37.16 -10.04 29.53
N LEU A 472 37.21 -9.78 28.22
CA LEU A 472 37.16 -10.80 27.19
C LEU A 472 38.39 -10.79 26.28
N ASP A 473 38.90 -11.99 26.00
CA ASP A 473 39.95 -12.24 25.01
C ASP A 473 39.36 -12.62 23.64
N ASP A 474 40.22 -12.78 22.63
CA ASP A 474 39.79 -13.05 21.26
C ASP A 474 39.05 -14.39 21.14
N THR A 475 39.43 -15.38 21.96
CA THR A 475 38.77 -16.69 22.00
C THR A 475 37.37 -16.58 22.60
N GLY A 476 37.24 -15.85 23.71
CA GLY A 476 35.95 -15.57 24.35
C GLY A 476 34.98 -14.82 23.43
N CYS A 477 35.47 -13.97 22.53
CA CYS A 477 34.62 -13.28 21.55
C CYS A 477 33.92 -14.27 20.60
N ILE A 478 34.62 -15.36 20.21
CA ILE A 478 34.07 -16.41 19.36
C ILE A 478 33.02 -17.23 20.12
N GLU A 479 33.29 -17.55 21.39
CA GLU A 479 32.34 -18.27 22.24
C GLU A 479 31.08 -17.45 22.51
N MET A 480 31.23 -16.16 22.80
CA MET A 480 30.09 -15.26 22.99
C MET A 480 29.22 -15.17 21.74
N ALA A 481 29.82 -15.04 20.55
CA ALA A 481 29.06 -15.02 19.31
C ALA A 481 28.19 -16.28 19.15
N ARG A 482 28.73 -17.47 19.51
CA ARG A 482 27.98 -18.73 19.46
C ARG A 482 26.89 -18.82 20.54
N ASN A 483 27.16 -18.33 21.74
CA ASN A 483 26.19 -18.36 22.84
C ASN A 483 25.00 -17.45 22.58
N VAL A 484 25.25 -16.24 22.06
CA VAL A 484 24.19 -15.30 21.67
C VAL A 484 23.35 -15.86 20.53
N VAL A 485 23.96 -16.51 19.52
CA VAL A 485 23.19 -17.20 18.46
C VAL A 485 22.23 -18.23 19.06
N LYS A 486 22.72 -19.09 19.98
CA LYS A 486 21.89 -20.12 20.61
C LYS A 486 20.74 -19.54 21.44
N GLN A 487 20.99 -18.47 22.20
CA GLN A 487 19.95 -17.79 22.98
C GLN A 487 18.88 -17.17 22.08
N ILE A 488 19.30 -16.50 21.00
CA ILE A 488 18.38 -15.94 20.01
C ILE A 488 17.52 -17.05 19.38
N GLU A 489 18.12 -18.19 19.00
CA GLU A 489 17.38 -19.34 18.44
C GLU A 489 16.38 -19.96 19.43
N SER A 490 16.65 -19.91 20.74
CA SER A 490 15.75 -20.46 21.77
C SER A 490 14.63 -19.52 22.19
N GLU A 491 14.84 -18.20 22.11
CA GLU A 491 13.93 -17.20 22.70
C GLU A 491 13.15 -16.37 21.68
N LEU A 492 13.57 -16.39 20.41
CA LEU A 492 12.99 -15.60 19.34
C LEU A 492 12.77 -16.45 18.08
N GLU A 493 11.52 -16.52 17.63
CA GLU A 493 11.20 -17.04 16.30
C GLU A 493 11.51 -15.96 15.25
N TYR A 494 12.46 -16.24 14.34
CA TYR A 494 12.87 -15.28 13.32
C TYR A 494 12.85 -15.89 11.90
N PRO A 495 12.16 -15.26 10.92
CA PRO A 495 12.17 -15.71 9.54
C PRO A 495 13.47 -15.26 8.84
N GLY A 496 14.50 -16.11 8.89
CA GLY A 496 15.76 -15.91 8.17
C GLY A 496 16.99 -16.03 9.06
N GLN A 497 18.15 -15.63 8.53
CA GLN A 497 19.42 -15.68 9.28
C GLN A 497 19.71 -14.32 9.92
N ILE A 498 20.12 -14.35 11.20
CA ILE A 498 20.63 -13.19 11.93
C ILE A 498 22.15 -13.28 12.02
N LYS A 499 22.84 -12.22 11.60
CA LYS A 499 24.30 -12.13 11.66
C LYS A 499 24.74 -11.55 13.01
N VAL A 500 25.41 -12.35 13.84
CA VAL A 500 26.00 -11.87 15.12
C VAL A 500 27.45 -11.45 14.90
N ASN A 501 27.75 -10.18 15.18
CA ASN A 501 29.08 -9.60 15.07
C ASN A 501 29.56 -9.16 16.46
N VAL A 502 30.58 -9.82 16.99
CA VAL A 502 31.24 -9.41 18.24
C VAL A 502 32.49 -8.61 17.91
N ILE A 503 32.58 -7.40 18.46
CA ILE A 503 33.64 -6.44 18.18
C ILE A 503 34.36 -6.10 19.49
N ARG A 504 35.66 -6.42 19.51
CA ARG A 504 36.59 -6.02 20.57
C ARG A 504 37.46 -4.89 20.04
N GLU A 505 37.37 -3.70 20.63
CA GLU A 505 38.11 -2.51 20.18
C GLU A 505 38.92 -1.92 21.32
N THR A 506 40.25 -1.84 21.16
CA THR A 506 41.14 -1.15 22.10
C THR A 506 41.61 0.16 21.49
N ARG A 507 41.32 1.29 22.14
CA ARG A 507 41.73 2.62 21.69
C ARG A 507 42.86 3.16 22.57
N ALA A 508 44.05 3.31 21.99
CA ALA A 508 45.16 4.04 22.61
C ALA A 508 45.23 5.44 22.00
N ILE A 509 45.21 6.48 22.84
CA ILE A 509 45.30 7.89 22.42
C ILE A 509 46.52 8.50 23.09
N GLU A 510 47.44 9.03 22.31
CA GLU A 510 48.65 9.71 22.78
C GLU A 510 48.70 11.11 22.15
N TYR A 511 49.06 12.10 22.95
CA TYR A 511 49.14 13.48 22.52
C TYR A 511 50.60 13.92 22.52
N ALA A 512 51.12 14.28 21.34
CA ALA A 512 52.45 14.89 21.21
C ALA A 512 52.41 16.34 21.72
N LYS A 513 53.50 16.79 22.35
CA LYS A 513 53.70 18.19 22.74
C LYS A 513 54.46 18.96 21.68
#